data_AF-A0AAD1WQS6-F1
#
_entry.id   AF-A0AAD1WQS6-F1
#
_cell.length_a   1.000
_cell.length_b   1.000
_cell.length_c   1.000
_cell.angle_alpha   90.00
_cell.angle_beta   90.00
_cell.angle_gamma   90.00
#
_symmetry.space_group_name_H-M   'P 1'
#
loop_
_entity.id
_entity.type
_entity.pdbx_description
1 polymer ?
#
loop_
_entity_poly.entity_id
_entity_poly.type
_entity_poly.pdbx_seq_one_letter_code
_entity_poly.pdbx_strand_id
1 'polypeptide(L)'
;FIIKDFITCFSKNVIYFLRCPCGLQYVGRTIRPLHKRIYEHVNNITRGYEQHSVSAHFKKYHNKDPSGFPQFIALNTQVSVPLRKSRW
;
A
#
# COMPACT_ATOMS: atom_id res chain seq x y z
N PHE A 1 -11.17 -16.43 4.45
CA PHE A 1 -9.87 -16.71 3.80
C PHE A 1 -8.78 -16.43 4.82
N ILE A 2 -7.88 -17.38 5.09
CA ILE A 2 -6.80 -17.21 6.09
C ILE A 2 -5.48 -17.19 5.32
N ILE A 3 -4.72 -16.13 5.51
CA ILE A 3 -3.38 -15.98 4.94
C ILE A 3 -2.44 -16.84 5.79
N LYS A 4 -1.89 -17.90 5.20
CA LYS A 4 -0.95 -18.82 5.88
C LYS A 4 0.51 -18.40 5.75
N ASP A 5 0.79 -17.37 4.95
CA ASP A 5 2.14 -16.90 4.68
C ASP A 5 2.68 -16.01 5.82
N PHE A 6 3.90 -16.29 6.25
CA PHE A 6 4.63 -15.40 7.16
C PHE A 6 5.29 -14.27 6.38
N ILE A 7 4.61 -13.11 6.34
CA ILE A 7 5.10 -11.93 5.62
C ILE A 7 5.71 -10.94 6.60
N THR A 8 6.96 -10.56 6.32
CA THR A 8 7.71 -9.59 7.10
C THR A 8 7.99 -8.35 6.25
N CYS A 9 8.55 -7.33 6.89
CA CYS A 9 8.99 -6.11 6.22
C CYS A 9 10.13 -6.38 5.19
N PHE A 10 10.81 -7.53 5.26
CA PHE A 10 11.84 -7.95 4.33
C PHE A 10 11.32 -8.80 3.16
N SER A 11 10.06 -9.25 3.21
CA SER A 11 9.45 -10.03 2.14
C SER A 11 9.45 -9.27 0.81
N LYS A 12 9.81 -9.98 -0.25
CA LYS A 12 9.84 -9.51 -1.65
C LYS A 12 8.71 -10.18 -2.43
N ASN A 13 8.39 -9.66 -3.61
CA ASN A 13 7.35 -10.19 -4.49
C ASN A 13 5.99 -10.30 -3.77
N VAL A 14 5.57 -9.20 -3.16
CA VAL A 14 4.32 -9.13 -2.39
C VAL A 14 3.33 -8.19 -3.06
N ILE A 15 2.05 -8.59 -3.01
CA ILE A 15 0.91 -7.71 -3.18
C ILE A 15 0.52 -7.22 -1.80
N TYR A 16 0.26 -5.93 -1.65
CA TYR A 16 -0.08 -5.36 -0.36
C TYR A 16 -1.24 -4.39 -0.49
N PHE A 17 -1.95 -4.21 0.61
CA PHE A 17 -3.11 -3.38 0.73
C PHE A 17 -2.87 -2.31 1.79
N LEU A 18 -3.15 -1.06 1.43
CA LEU A 18 -3.19 0.07 2.34
C LEU A 18 -4.65 0.50 2.46
N ARG A 19 -5.15 0.57 3.70
CA ARG A 19 -6.41 1.26 3.97
C ARG A 19 -6.11 2.74 4.17
N CYS A 20 -7.09 3.63 4.09
CA CYS A 20 -7.02 4.99 4.59
C CYS A 20 -7.99 5.11 5.77
N PRO A 21 -7.79 6.01 6.76
CA PRO A 21 -8.78 6.27 7.80
C PRO A 21 -10.11 6.73 7.22
N CYS A 22 -10.07 7.37 6.05
CA CYS A 22 -11.23 7.74 5.23
C CYS A 22 -11.98 6.54 4.59
N GLY A 23 -11.49 5.32 4.77
CA GLY A 23 -12.07 4.09 4.18
C GLY A 23 -11.59 3.76 2.77
N LEU A 24 -10.90 4.68 2.08
CA LEU A 24 -10.34 4.43 0.76
C LEU A 24 -9.23 3.37 0.81
N GLN A 25 -9.04 2.64 -0.29
CA GLN A 25 -8.20 1.47 -0.33
C GLN A 25 -7.23 1.55 -1.51
N TYR A 26 -5.97 1.15 -1.27
CA TYR A 26 -4.95 1.08 -2.30
C TYR A 26 -4.34 -0.33 -2.32
N VAL A 27 -4.31 -0.94 -3.50
CA VAL A 27 -3.62 -2.21 -3.73
C VAL A 27 -2.35 -1.93 -4.52
N GLY A 28 -1.20 -2.29 -3.94
CA GLY A 28 0.10 -2.17 -4.56
C GLY A 28 0.77 -3.53 -4.75
N ARG A 29 1.79 -3.55 -5.61
CA ARG A 29 2.72 -4.68 -5.75
C ARG A 29 4.16 -4.20 -5.65
N THR A 30 5.05 -5.04 -5.15
CA THR A 30 6.49 -4.75 -5.12
C THR A 30 7.32 -6.00 -5.31
N ILE A 31 8.36 -5.91 -6.15
CA ILE A 31 9.45 -6.89 -6.25
C ILE A 31 10.55 -6.63 -5.21
N ARG A 32 10.63 -5.39 -4.71
CA ARG A 32 11.57 -4.97 -3.66
C ARG A 32 11.01 -5.35 -2.29
N PRO A 33 11.86 -5.37 -1.23
CA PRO A 33 11.39 -5.58 0.13
C PRO A 33 10.24 -4.63 0.51
N LEU A 34 9.20 -5.16 1.16
CA LEU A 34 7.99 -4.42 1.51
C LEU A 34 8.30 -3.10 2.23
N HIS A 35 9.22 -3.09 3.20
CA HIS A 35 9.58 -1.88 3.96
C HIS A 35 10.07 -0.74 3.06
N LYS A 36 10.83 -1.03 2.00
CA LYS A 36 11.30 0.00 1.06
C LYS A 36 10.13 0.66 0.36
N ARG A 37 9.15 -0.14 -0.09
CA ARG A 37 7.97 0.37 -0.77
C ARG A 37 7.08 1.20 0.15
N ILE A 38 6.95 0.80 1.41
CA ILE A 38 6.21 1.58 2.41
C ILE A 38 6.91 2.91 2.70
N TYR A 39 8.23 2.89 2.88
CA TYR A 39 9.02 4.11 3.09
C TYR A 39 8.89 5.09 1.92
N GLU A 40 8.91 4.61 0.68
CA GLU A 40 8.67 5.44 -0.51
C GLU A 40 7.29 6.11 -0.48
N HIS A 41 6.24 5.38 -0.11
CA HIS A 41 4.90 5.97 0.05
C HIS A 41 4.87 7.06 1.11
N VAL A 42 5.45 6.80 2.29
CA VAL A 42 5.54 7.79 3.38
C VAL A 42 6.30 9.03 2.94
N ASN A 43 7.47 8.86 2.33
CA ASN A 43 8.28 9.99 1.83
C ASN A 43 7.53 10.79 0.76
N ASN A 44 6.82 10.14 -0.16
CA ASN A 44 6.04 10.83 -1.19
C ASN A 44 4.87 11.62 -0.61
N ILE A 45 4.21 11.09 0.44
CA ILE A 45 3.19 11.80 1.20
C ILE A 45 3.79 13.05 1.84
N THR A 46 4.86 12.90 2.63
CA THR A 46 5.50 14.03 3.34
C THR A 46 5.96 15.13 2.37
N ARG A 47 6.50 14.75 1.20
CA ARG A 47 6.91 15.71 0.15
C ARG A 47 5.75 16.30 -0.64
N GLY A 48 4.54 15.76 -0.51
CA GLY A 48 3.35 16.24 -1.21
C GLY A 48 3.41 16.01 -2.72
N TYR A 49 4.02 14.90 -3.16
CA TYR A 49 4.04 14.54 -4.58
C TYR A 49 2.65 14.12 -5.06
N GLU A 50 2.27 14.55 -6.26
CA GLU A 50 0.94 14.27 -6.83
C GLU A 50 0.96 13.22 -7.93
N GLN A 51 2.14 12.78 -8.38
CA GLN A 51 2.26 11.75 -9.41
C GLN A 51 1.83 10.35 -8.93
N HIS A 52 1.69 10.15 -7.62
CA HIS A 52 1.27 8.87 -7.05
C HIS A 52 -0.07 9.01 -6.34
N SER A 53 -0.98 8.07 -6.59
CA SER A 53 -2.37 8.12 -6.09
C SER A 53 -2.46 8.27 -4.58
N VAL A 54 -1.63 7.55 -3.82
CA VAL A 54 -1.59 7.62 -2.36
C VAL A 54 -1.16 9.01 -1.89
N SER A 55 -0.05 9.55 -2.39
CA SER A 55 0.43 10.86 -1.94
C SER A 55 -0.45 12.01 -2.43
N ALA A 56 -1.02 11.91 -3.63
CA ALA A 56 -2.01 12.87 -4.13
C ALA A 56 -3.27 12.91 -3.24
N HIS A 57 -3.77 11.74 -2.83
CA HIS A 57 -4.90 11.64 -1.91
C HIS A 57 -4.58 12.28 -0.55
N PHE A 58 -3.44 11.96 0.04
CA PHE A 58 -3.02 12.52 1.33
C PHE A 58 -2.76 14.03 1.28
N LYS A 59 -2.26 14.54 0.15
CA LYS A 59 -2.14 16.00 -0.07
C LYS A 59 -3.51 16.68 -0.06
N LYS A 60 -4.50 16.07 -0.71
CA LYS A 60 -5.85 16.64 -0.86
C LYS A 60 -6.71 16.54 0.41
N TYR A 61 -6.64 15.43 1.13
CA TYR A 61 -7.58 15.11 2.22
C TYR A 61 -6.94 15.03 3.61
N HIS A 62 -5.61 14.98 3.69
CA HIS A 62 -4.88 14.73 4.94
C HIS A 62 -3.69 15.66 5.16
N ASN A 63 -3.64 16.82 4.48
CA ASN A 63 -2.57 17.82 4.63
C ASN A 63 -1.14 17.23 4.58
N LYS A 64 -0.91 16.21 3.75
CA LYS A 64 0.38 15.50 3.62
C LYS A 64 0.84 14.78 4.91
N ASP A 65 -0.09 14.48 5.82
CA ASP A 65 0.20 13.79 7.08
C ASP A 65 0.20 12.25 6.91
N PRO A 66 1.35 11.56 7.05
CA PRO A 66 1.40 10.11 6.97
C PRO A 66 0.98 9.43 8.29
N SER A 67 0.67 10.17 9.36
CA SER A 67 0.26 9.58 10.65
C SER A 67 -1.04 8.78 10.54
N GLY A 68 -1.91 9.17 9.60
CA GLY A 68 -3.11 8.43 9.23
C GLY A 68 -2.85 7.14 8.44
N PHE A 69 -1.62 6.72 8.17
CA PHE A 69 -1.33 5.54 7.36
C PHE A 69 -1.67 4.24 8.12
N PRO A 70 -2.75 3.51 7.80
CA PRO A 70 -3.27 2.40 8.59
C PRO A 70 -2.71 1.04 8.18
N GLN A 71 -3.06 0.06 9.02
CA GLN A 71 -2.87 -1.40 8.93
C GLN A 71 -2.57 -1.96 7.54
N PHE A 72 -1.47 -2.72 7.50
CA PHE A 72 -1.00 -3.43 6.32
C PHE A 72 -1.53 -4.86 6.30
N ILE A 73 -2.07 -5.26 5.15
CA ILE A 73 -2.22 -6.67 4.82
C ILE A 73 -1.39 -6.91 3.58
N ALA A 74 -0.44 -7.84 3.66
CA ALA A 74 0.35 -8.28 2.52
C ALA A 74 0.01 -9.73 2.20
N LEU A 75 0.19 -10.09 0.93
CA LEU A 75 0.01 -11.43 0.36
C LEU A 75 1.21 -11.70 -0.55
N ASN A 76 1.72 -12.93 -0.52
CA ASN A 76 2.75 -13.34 -1.46
C ASN A 76 2.14 -13.45 -2.87
N THR A 77 2.86 -13.02 -3.91
CA THR A 77 2.35 -13.08 -5.30
C THR A 77 2.15 -14.51 -5.80
N GLN A 78 2.63 -15.53 -5.08
CA GLN A 78 2.38 -16.94 -5.40
C GLN A 78 0.97 -17.40 -5.02
N VAL A 79 0.20 -16.59 -4.26
CA VAL A 79 -1.20 -16.89 -3.99
C VAL A 79 -2.02 -16.53 -5.23
N SER A 80 -2.61 -17.55 -5.84
CA SER A 80 -3.57 -17.49 -6.94
C SER A 80 -4.89 -16.84 -6.50
N VAL A 81 -4.85 -15.56 -6.11
CA VAL A 81 -6.07 -14.77 -5.91
C VAL A 81 -6.44 -14.13 -7.25
N PRO A 82 -7.59 -14.46 -7.85
CA PRO A 82 -8.06 -13.77 -9.03
C PRO A 82 -8.31 -12.31 -8.66
N LEU A 83 -7.47 -11.40 -9.14
CA LEU A 83 -7.73 -9.97 -9.03
C LEU A 83 -8.95 -9.68 -9.92
N ARG A 84 -10.15 -9.65 -9.33
CA ARG A 84 -11.33 -9.06 -9.97
C ARG A 84 -11.02 -7.58 -10.18
N LYS A 85 -10.60 -7.23 -11.39
CA LYS A 85 -10.47 -5.84 -11.84
C LYS A 85 -11.88 -5.24 -11.89
N SER A 86 -12.32 -4.59 -10.82
CA SER A 86 -13.33 -3.55 -10.93
C SER A 86 -12.66 -2.36 -11.63
N ARG A 87 -13.01 -2.21 -12.91
CA ARG A 87 -12.61 -1.13 -13.81
C ARG A 87 -13.07 0.21 -13.22
N TRP A 88 -12.13 1.14 -13.06
CA TRP A 88 -12.35 2.58 -12.98
C TRP A 88 -11.58 3.18 -14.15
#